data_AF-A0A6L8RUH4-F1
#
_entry.id   AF-A0A6L8RUH4-F1
#
_cell.length_a   1.000
_cell.length_b   1.000
_cell.length_c   1.000
_cell.angle_alpha   90.00
_cell.angle_beta   90.00
_cell.angle_gamma   90.00
#
_symmetry.space_group_name_H-M   'P 1'
#
loop_
_entity.id
_entity.type
_entity.pdbx_description
1 polymer ?
#
loop_
_entity_poly.entity_id
_entity_poly.type
_entity_poly.pdbx_seq_one_letter_code
_entity_poly.pdbx_strand_id
1 'polypeptide(L)'
;MLDPRSSRASIHIRIDGGIKERAVKVLTANGMTMSGAVTAMARTGIEEMRLPFEISREPEIAGCGMSDEEAAELEIKKDGTDGRNGTPDRAMIRMSPEEKRDMRRWCKAMAITPNAAVLAYMAQVAFELREPVGF
;
A
#
# COMPACT_ATOMS: atom_id res chain seq x y z
N MET A 1 7.51 -26.21 -24.06
CA MET A 1 7.73 -24.76 -24.17
C MET A 1 6.53 -24.08 -23.54
N LEU A 2 6.66 -23.53 -22.32
CA LEU A 2 5.55 -22.90 -21.59
C LEU A 2 5.26 -21.51 -22.17
N ASP A 3 3.99 -21.17 -22.31
CA ASP A 3 3.49 -19.91 -22.85
C ASP A 3 4.05 -18.69 -22.07
N PRO A 4 4.71 -17.70 -22.73
CA PRO A 4 5.15 -16.46 -22.08
C PRO A 4 3.98 -15.55 -21.63
N ARG A 5 2.72 -15.95 -21.84
CA ARG A 5 1.49 -15.37 -21.27
C ARG A 5 0.95 -16.11 -20.04
N SER A 6 1.65 -17.11 -19.52
CA SER A 6 1.45 -17.60 -18.14
C SER A 6 1.94 -16.57 -17.09
N SER A 7 2.00 -15.29 -17.49
CA SER A 7 2.90 -14.26 -17.00
C SER A 7 2.14 -13.19 -16.21
N ARG A 8 2.66 -12.91 -15.02
CA ARG A 8 2.15 -11.94 -14.03
C ARG A 8 0.76 -12.26 -13.48
N ALA A 9 0.76 -12.75 -12.24
CA ALA A 9 -0.46 -12.83 -11.46
C ALA A 9 -0.86 -11.44 -10.95
N SER A 10 -2.15 -11.24 -10.66
CA SER A 10 -2.65 -9.98 -10.13
C SER A 10 -3.59 -10.17 -8.95
N ILE A 11 -3.68 -9.14 -8.13
CA ILE A 11 -4.75 -8.91 -7.16
C ILE A 11 -5.51 -7.67 -7.61
N HIS A 12 -6.82 -7.80 -7.74
CA HIS A 12 -7.72 -6.70 -8.08
C HIS A 12 -8.45 -6.26 -6.82
N ILE A 13 -8.36 -4.97 -6.50
CA ILE A 13 -9.00 -4.39 -5.32
C ILE A 13 -9.86 -3.20 -5.72
N ARG A 14 -10.91 -2.95 -4.94
CA ARG A 14 -11.61 -1.67 -4.90
C ARG A 14 -11.07 -0.87 -3.73
N ILE A 15 -10.68 0.37 -3.97
CA ILE A 15 -10.08 1.29 -3.01
C ILE A 15 -10.71 2.66 -3.19
N ASP A 16 -10.73 3.49 -2.14
CA ASP A 16 -11.11 4.90 -2.31
C ASP A 16 -10.13 5.62 -3.24
N GLY A 17 -10.66 6.42 -4.17
CA GLY A 17 -9.88 7.11 -5.18
C GLY A 17 -8.92 8.13 -4.59
N GLY A 18 -9.34 8.85 -3.55
CA GLY A 18 -8.49 9.85 -2.87
C GLY A 18 -7.33 9.20 -2.11
N ILE A 19 -7.59 8.10 -1.40
CA ILE A 19 -6.53 7.30 -0.76
C ILE A 19 -5.53 6.79 -1.80
N LYS A 20 -6.04 6.21 -2.90
CA LYS A 20 -5.19 5.66 -3.97
C LYS A 20 -4.33 6.74 -4.60
N GLU A 21 -4.90 7.88 -4.97
CA GLU A 21 -4.18 8.99 -5.58
C GLU A 21 -3.07 9.48 -4.67
N ARG A 22 -3.41 9.79 -3.41
CA ARG A 22 -2.47 10.31 -2.42
C ARG A 22 -1.33 9.32 -2.15
N ALA A 23 -1.65 8.05 -1.91
CA ALA A 23 -0.62 7.03 -1.69
C ALA A 23 0.25 6.79 -2.93
N VAL A 24 -0.30 6.83 -4.15
CA VAL A 24 0.50 6.70 -5.37
C VAL A 24 1.47 7.88 -5.53
N LYS A 25 1.05 9.11 -5.22
CA LYS A 25 1.94 10.29 -5.21
C LYS A 25 3.11 10.06 -4.25
N VAL A 26 2.81 9.65 -3.01
CA VAL A 26 3.82 9.35 -1.98
C VAL A 26 4.79 8.26 -2.43
N LEU A 27 4.29 7.13 -2.92
CA LEU A 27 5.14 6.03 -3.37
C LEU A 27 6.00 6.43 -4.57
N THR A 28 5.44 7.19 -5.51
CA THR A 28 6.17 7.63 -6.72
C THR A 28 7.30 8.59 -6.34
N ALA A 29 7.08 9.50 -5.38
CA ALA A 29 8.11 10.38 -4.85
C ALA A 29 9.28 9.59 -4.21
N ASN A 30 8.98 8.43 -3.62
CA ASN A 30 9.96 7.50 -3.06
C ASN A 30 10.53 6.50 -4.10
N GLY A 31 10.30 6.72 -5.40
CA GLY A 31 10.82 5.85 -6.48
C GLY A 31 10.12 4.48 -6.55
N MET A 32 8.96 4.32 -5.93
CA MET A 32 8.21 3.06 -5.87
C MET A 32 6.94 3.09 -6.71
N THR A 33 6.60 1.93 -7.27
CA THR A 33 5.26 1.69 -7.81
C THR A 33 4.38 1.08 -6.73
N MET A 34 3.07 1.29 -6.80
CA MET A 34 2.10 0.63 -5.91
C MET A 34 2.26 -0.90 -5.89
N SER A 35 2.56 -1.54 -7.03
CA SER A 35 2.80 -2.98 -7.09
C SER A 35 4.11 -3.39 -6.39
N GLY A 36 5.17 -2.61 -6.56
CA GLY A 36 6.44 -2.82 -5.87
C GLY A 36 6.29 -2.70 -4.36
N ALA A 37 5.68 -1.60 -3.91
CA ALA A 37 5.46 -1.29 -2.49
C ALA A 37 4.62 -2.39 -1.79
N VAL A 38 3.50 -2.81 -2.39
CA VAL A 38 2.68 -3.91 -1.83
C VAL A 38 3.45 -5.24 -1.79
N THR A 39 4.31 -5.49 -2.78
CA THR A 39 5.13 -6.72 -2.80
C THR A 39 6.22 -6.67 -1.73
N ALA A 40 6.85 -5.52 -1.51
CA ALA A 40 7.81 -5.30 -0.43
C ALA A 40 7.14 -5.48 0.94
N MET A 41 6.00 -4.83 1.18
CA MET A 41 5.18 -5.02 2.38
C MET A 41 4.85 -6.50 2.63
N ALA A 42 4.41 -7.23 1.60
CA ALA A 42 4.11 -8.64 1.76
C ALA A 42 5.35 -9.47 2.13
N ARG A 43 6.52 -9.17 1.54
CA ARG A 43 7.78 -9.85 1.86
C ARG A 43 8.18 -9.63 3.32
N THR A 44 8.22 -8.39 3.79
CA THR A 44 8.51 -8.08 5.19
C THR A 44 7.52 -8.75 6.13
N GLY A 45 6.21 -8.70 5.80
CA GLY A 45 5.20 -9.36 6.62
C GLY A 45 5.34 -10.89 6.68
N ILE A 46 5.76 -11.53 5.58
CA ILE A 46 6.07 -12.97 5.52
C ILE A 46 7.30 -13.29 6.38
N GLU A 47 8.38 -12.51 6.25
CA GLU A 47 9.63 -12.72 6.98
C GLU A 47 9.43 -12.62 8.50
N GLU A 48 8.65 -11.64 8.95
CA GLU A 48 8.42 -11.38 10.37
C GLU A 48 7.16 -12.07 10.92
N MET A 49 6.36 -12.71 10.06
CA MET A 49 5.07 -13.32 10.41
C MET A 49 4.12 -12.37 11.17
N ARG A 50 4.09 -11.11 10.75
CA ARG A 50 3.20 -10.06 11.28
C ARG A 50 2.78 -9.08 10.19
N LEU A 51 1.89 -8.13 10.50
CA LEU A 51 1.73 -6.94 9.66
C LEU A 51 2.95 -6.02 9.88
N PRO A 52 3.66 -5.58 8.84
CA PRO A 52 4.89 -4.79 8.98
C PRO A 52 4.62 -3.30 9.23
N PHE A 53 3.38 -2.96 9.58
CA PHE A 53 2.90 -1.62 9.89
C PHE A 53 1.77 -1.71 10.91
N GLU A 54 1.54 -0.60 11.62
CA GLU A 54 0.39 -0.44 12.51
C GLU A 54 -0.70 0.37 11.82
N ILE A 55 -1.96 0.01 12.10
CA ILE A 55 -3.11 0.78 11.62
C ILE A 55 -3.45 1.79 12.71
N SER A 56 -2.87 2.99 12.61
CA SER A 56 -3.08 4.08 13.56
C SER A 56 -3.60 5.33 12.87
N ARG A 57 -4.38 6.12 13.62
CA ARG A 57 -4.91 7.45 13.23
C ARG A 57 -4.53 8.52 14.25
N GLU A 58 -3.43 8.30 14.96
CA GLU A 58 -2.89 9.29 15.88
C GLU A 58 -2.46 10.57 15.14
N PRO A 59 -2.79 11.76 15.68
CA PRO A 59 -2.41 13.02 15.03
C PRO A 59 -0.89 13.19 14.84
N GLU A 60 -0.08 12.61 15.74
CA GLU A 60 1.39 12.76 15.74
C GLU A 60 2.06 12.14 14.52
N ILE A 61 1.47 11.09 13.95
CA ILE A 61 1.97 10.41 12.76
C ILE A 61 1.29 10.89 11.47
N ALA A 62 0.31 11.79 11.57
CA ALA A 62 -0.40 12.29 10.39
C ALA A 62 0.52 13.18 9.55
N GLY A 63 0.84 12.74 8.34
CA GLY A 63 1.72 13.42 7.40
C GLY A 63 3.17 13.57 7.88
N CYS A 64 3.62 12.77 8.84
CA CYS A 64 4.98 12.86 9.39
C CYS A 64 6.09 12.49 8.40
N GLY A 65 5.75 11.78 7.32
CA GLY A 65 6.67 11.24 6.33
C GLY A 65 7.13 12.22 5.25
N MET A 66 6.54 13.42 5.18
CA MET A 66 6.91 14.46 4.22
C MET A 66 6.90 15.84 4.86
N SER A 67 7.81 16.71 4.43
CA SER A 67 7.79 18.13 4.78
C SER A 67 6.56 18.84 4.17
N ASP A 68 6.26 20.03 4.66
CA ASP A 68 5.14 20.82 4.12
C ASP A 68 5.44 21.30 2.69
N GLU A 69 6.71 21.58 2.37
CA GLU A 69 7.17 21.91 1.02
C GLU A 69 6.98 20.73 0.05
N GLU A 70 7.45 19.53 0.41
CA GLU A 70 7.29 18.33 -0.42
C GLU A 70 5.81 17.98 -0.65
N ALA A 71 4.99 18.08 0.39
CA ALA A 71 3.55 17.86 0.29
C ALA A 71 2.90 18.90 -0.64
N ALA A 72 3.31 20.17 -0.57
CA ALA A 72 2.81 21.22 -1.44
C ALA A 72 3.19 20.98 -2.91
N GLU A 73 4.42 20.57 -3.20
CA GLU A 73 4.87 20.21 -4.56
C GLU A 73 4.05 19.07 -5.17
N LEU A 74 3.60 18.13 -4.35
CA LEU A 74 2.74 17.00 -4.76
C LEU A 74 1.23 17.32 -4.69
N GLU A 75 0.85 18.54 -4.32
CA GLU A 75 -0.53 18.97 -4.10
C GLU A 75 -1.27 18.09 -3.06
N ILE A 76 -0.57 17.67 -2.01
CA ILE A 76 -1.10 16.88 -0.92
C ILE A 76 -1.44 17.80 0.26
N LYS A 77 -2.68 17.75 0.73
CA LYS A 77 -3.11 18.45 1.94
C LYS A 77 -2.76 17.63 3.19
N LYS A 78 -1.96 18.20 4.10
CA LYS A 78 -1.67 17.65 5.43
C LYS A 78 -2.75 18.07 6.44
N ASP A 79 -3.96 17.59 6.21
CA ASP A 79 -5.17 17.93 6.97
C ASP A 79 -5.52 16.91 8.07
N GLY A 80 -4.60 16.01 8.41
CA GLY A 80 -4.85 14.95 9.39
C GLY A 80 -5.73 13.82 8.88
N THR A 81 -5.94 13.70 7.57
CA THR A 81 -6.74 12.64 6.95
C THR A 81 -5.93 11.76 6.01
N ASP A 82 -6.48 10.59 5.66
CA ASP A 82 -5.94 9.71 4.61
C ASP A 82 -6.30 10.18 3.18
N GLY A 83 -6.94 11.34 3.04
CA GLY A 83 -7.34 11.90 1.74
C GLY A 83 -8.58 11.27 1.13
N ARG A 84 -9.33 10.47 1.90
CA ARG A 84 -10.54 9.78 1.43
C ARG A 84 -11.58 10.76 0.87
N ASN A 85 -12.17 10.40 -0.28
CA ASN A 85 -13.18 11.22 -0.96
C ASN A 85 -14.52 10.51 -1.23
N GLY A 86 -14.67 9.25 -0.81
CA GLY A 86 -15.90 8.47 -0.95
C GLY A 86 -16.12 7.88 -2.34
N THR A 87 -15.23 8.14 -3.30
CA THR A 87 -15.37 7.66 -4.68
C THR A 87 -14.59 6.35 -4.86
N PRO A 88 -15.24 5.21 -5.16
CA PRO A 88 -14.54 3.96 -5.35
C PRO A 88 -13.77 3.94 -6.68
N ASP A 89 -12.52 3.51 -6.63
CA ASP A 89 -11.65 3.25 -7.78
C ASP A 89 -11.12 1.79 -7.75
N ARG A 90 -10.52 1.35 -8.85
CA ARG A 90 -9.90 0.03 -9.01
C ARG A 90 -8.38 0.15 -8.98
N ALA A 91 -7.75 -0.77 -8.27
CA ALA A 91 -6.30 -0.95 -8.33
C ALA A 91 -5.97 -2.40 -8.73
N MET A 92 -4.90 -2.54 -9.51
CA MET A 92 -4.36 -3.82 -9.95
C MET A 92 -2.93 -3.93 -9.43
N ILE A 93 -2.72 -4.83 -8.48
CA ILE A 93 -1.40 -5.14 -7.94
C ILE A 93 -0.83 -6.28 -8.77
N ARG A 94 0.24 -6.02 -9.52
CA ARG A 94 0.93 -7.03 -10.34
C ARG A 94 2.06 -7.65 -9.55
N MET A 95 2.15 -8.97 -9.57
CA MET A 95 3.17 -9.75 -8.87
C MET A 95 3.40 -11.07 -9.58
N SER A 96 4.44 -11.80 -9.19
CA SER A 96 4.66 -13.16 -9.66
C SER A 96 3.58 -14.12 -9.11
N PRO A 97 3.34 -15.26 -9.76
CA PRO A 97 2.46 -16.29 -9.22
C PRO A 97 2.90 -16.82 -7.85
N GLU A 98 4.21 -16.84 -7.58
CA GLU A 98 4.79 -17.24 -6.31
C GLU A 98 4.50 -16.22 -5.22
N GLU A 99 4.80 -14.94 -5.45
CA GLU A 99 4.50 -13.84 -4.54
C GLU A 99 3.01 -13.81 -4.17
N LYS A 100 2.12 -14.05 -5.14
CA LYS A 100 0.67 -14.14 -4.90
C LYS A 100 0.30 -15.32 -3.99
N ARG A 101 0.95 -16.48 -4.15
CA ARG A 101 0.71 -17.65 -3.29
C ARG A 101 1.20 -17.40 -1.88
N ASP A 102 2.39 -16.81 -1.73
CA ASP A 102 2.99 -16.58 -0.43
C ASP A 102 2.23 -15.51 0.34
N MET A 103 1.86 -14.40 -0.32
CA MET A 103 0.98 -13.40 0.26
C MET A 103 -0.34 -14.02 0.73
N ARG A 104 -0.95 -14.91 -0.05
CA ARG A 104 -2.19 -15.60 0.36
C ARG A 104 -2.00 -16.51 1.57
N ARG A 105 -0.87 -17.22 1.66
CA ARG A 105 -0.53 -18.08 2.80
C ARG A 105 -0.32 -17.26 4.05
N TRP A 106 0.48 -16.20 3.96
CA TRP A 106 0.73 -15.27 5.06
C TRP A 106 -0.56 -14.59 5.52
N CYS A 107 -1.35 -14.00 4.61
CA CYS A 107 -2.64 -13.41 4.93
C CYS A 107 -3.57 -14.42 5.64
N LYS A 108 -3.61 -15.68 5.18
CA LYS A 108 -4.39 -16.74 5.85
C LYS A 108 -3.89 -17.00 7.28
N ALA A 109 -2.57 -17.06 7.48
CA ALA A 109 -1.98 -17.26 8.81
C ALA A 109 -2.32 -16.09 9.76
N MET A 110 -2.37 -14.87 9.23
CA MET A 110 -2.73 -13.65 9.94
C MET A 110 -4.24 -13.40 10.07
N ALA A 111 -5.09 -14.32 9.60
CA ALA A 111 -6.55 -14.17 9.56
C ALA A 111 -7.03 -12.88 8.85
N ILE A 112 -6.29 -12.40 7.85
CA ILE A 112 -6.62 -11.22 7.02
C ILE A 112 -6.75 -11.62 5.56
N THR A 113 -7.53 -10.86 4.77
CA THR A 113 -7.56 -11.06 3.31
C THR A 113 -6.45 -10.24 2.64
N PRO A 114 -5.89 -10.69 1.49
CA PRO A 114 -4.95 -9.88 0.74
C PRO A 114 -5.49 -8.48 0.40
N ASN A 115 -6.78 -8.39 0.07
CA ASN A 115 -7.42 -7.11 -0.22
C ASN A 115 -7.42 -6.19 1.00
N ALA A 116 -7.77 -6.70 2.18
CA ALA A 116 -7.76 -5.92 3.41
C ALA A 116 -6.35 -5.45 3.80
N ALA A 117 -5.34 -6.32 3.64
CA ALA A 117 -3.94 -5.96 3.90
C ALA A 117 -3.47 -4.82 2.97
N VAL A 118 -3.76 -4.90 1.67
CA VAL A 118 -3.41 -3.83 0.72
C VAL A 118 -4.16 -2.54 1.04
N LEU A 119 -5.46 -2.63 1.34
CA LEU A 119 -6.25 -1.44 1.66
C LEU A 119 -5.72 -0.73 2.90
N ALA A 120 -5.43 -1.48 3.96
CA ALA A 120 -4.85 -0.93 5.19
C ALA A 120 -3.50 -0.28 4.93
N TYR A 121 -2.61 -0.95 4.19
CA TYR A 121 -1.30 -0.42 3.83
C TYR A 121 -1.39 0.88 3.02
N MET A 122 -2.21 0.91 1.97
CA MET A 122 -2.38 2.11 1.14
C MET A 122 -2.99 3.28 1.94
N ALA A 123 -3.94 3.00 2.83
CA ALA A 123 -4.53 3.99 3.71
C ALA A 123 -3.56 4.49 4.79
N GLN A 124 -2.55 3.70 5.16
CA GLN A 124 -1.50 4.10 6.07
C GLN A 124 -0.45 4.95 5.36
N VAL A 125 -0.02 4.56 4.15
CA VAL A 125 0.85 5.37 3.29
C VAL A 125 0.26 6.76 3.04
N ALA A 126 -1.03 6.83 2.70
CA ALA A 126 -1.71 8.10 2.42
C ALA A 126 -1.87 8.99 3.66
N PHE A 127 -1.91 8.40 4.85
CA PHE A 127 -2.08 9.13 6.11
C PHE A 127 -0.74 9.61 6.67
N GLU A 128 0.28 8.75 6.67
CA GLU A 128 1.60 9.11 7.18
C GLU A 128 2.46 9.86 6.15
N LEU A 129 2.11 9.79 4.86
CA LEU A 129 2.90 10.32 3.74
C LEU A 129 4.30 9.70 3.59
N ARG A 130 4.45 8.43 3.98
CA ARG A 130 5.66 7.62 3.77
C ARG A 130 5.29 6.17 3.56
N GLU A 131 6.27 5.35 3.18
CA GLU A 131 6.12 3.91 3.28
C GLU A 131 6.14 3.46 4.75
N PRO A 132 5.09 2.78 5.25
CA PRO A 132 5.09 2.23 6.58
C PRO A 132 5.79 0.87 6.54
N VAL A 133 7.11 0.85 6.70
CA VAL A 133 7.90 -0.37 6.91
C VAL A 133 8.96 -0.15 7.97
N GLY A 134 9.02 -1.10 8.91
CA GLY A 134 10.17 -1.42 9.77
C GLY A 134 10.66 -0.31 10.71
N PHE A 135 10.26 -0.37 11.97
CA PHE A 135 11.15 0.06 13.05
C PHE A 135 12.40 -0.82 13.08
#